data_AF-A0AAP5I2V5-F1
#
_entry.id   AF-A0AAP5I2V5-F1
#
_cell.length_a   1.000
_cell.length_b   1.000
_cell.length_c   1.000
_cell.angle_alpha   90.00
_cell.angle_beta   90.00
_cell.angle_gamma   90.00
#
_symmetry.space_group_name_H-M   'P 1'
#
loop_
_entity.id
_entity.type
_entity.pdbx_description
1 polymer ?
#
loop_
_entity_poly.entity_id
_entity_poly.type
_entity_poly.pdbx_seq_one_letter_code
_entity_poly.pdbx_strand_id
1 'polypeptide(L)'
;MNNYAKWFGRVVWLGIIANLFFVIPCCFFPETLLSLLKMQIPVPIIWVRAAGLLLLEISILYIPGAIDPYRYKATAWMSVLVTRGGGSSFFLCAVFLFGQSLGFLTIALVDLVFGVIEGILLYLAMREQPEISQPAKGFS
;
A
#
# COMPACT_ATOMS: atom_id res chain seq x y z
N MET A 1 20.41 -6.88 -5.92
CA MET A 1 19.55 -5.76 -5.49
C MET A 1 20.38 -4.75 -4.71
N ASN A 2 20.30 -3.46 -5.03
CA ASN A 2 20.88 -2.39 -4.22
C ASN A 2 20.19 -2.28 -2.84
N ASN A 3 20.76 -1.46 -1.96
CA ASN A 3 20.25 -1.31 -0.59
C ASN A 3 18.83 -0.72 -0.56
N TYR A 4 18.52 0.21 -1.47
CA TYR A 4 17.18 0.82 -1.58
C TYR A 4 16.10 -0.23 -1.88
N ALA A 5 16.36 -1.16 -2.80
CA ALA A 5 15.41 -2.22 -3.13
C ALA A 5 15.18 -3.19 -1.96
N LYS A 6 16.22 -3.49 -1.17
CA LYS A 6 16.09 -4.32 0.04
C LYS A 6 15.23 -3.62 1.10
N TRP A 7 15.47 -2.33 1.33
CA TRP A 7 14.70 -1.54 2.27
C TRP A 7 13.26 -1.32 1.79
N PHE A 8 13.04 -1.09 0.50
CA PHE A 8 11.71 -1.07 -0.11
C PHE A 8 10.93 -2.32 0.25
N GLY A 9 11.48 -3.52 -0.03
CA GLY A 9 10.81 -4.78 0.30
C GLY A 9 10.48 -4.92 1.79
N ARG A 10 11.38 -4.51 2.69
CA ARG A 10 11.13 -4.51 4.14
C ARG A 10 9.99 -3.57 4.54
N VAL A 11 9.96 -2.37 3.96
CA VAL A 11 8.90 -1.39 4.25
C VAL A 11 7.55 -1.89 3.72
N VAL A 12 7.51 -2.49 2.53
CA VAL A 12 6.28 -3.10 2.00
C VAL A 12 5.79 -4.22 2.93
N TRP A 13 6.68 -5.07 3.45
CA TRP A 13 6.32 -6.08 4.45
C TRP A 13 5.76 -5.47 5.75
N LEU A 14 6.38 -4.40 6.26
CA LEU A 14 5.83 -3.66 7.40
C LEU A 14 4.45 -3.07 7.07
N GLY A 15 4.26 -2.57 5.85
CA GLY A 15 2.98 -2.05 5.37
C GLY A 15 1.91 -3.13 5.27
N ILE A 16 2.27 -4.36 4.87
CA ILE A 16 1.36 -5.52 4.88
C ILE A 16 0.94 -5.84 6.32
N ILE A 17 1.90 -5.87 7.26
CA ILE A 17 1.59 -6.10 8.68
C ILE A 17 0.68 -4.98 9.23
N ALA A 18 0.95 -3.71 8.89
CA ALA A 18 0.10 -2.59 9.25
C ALA A 18 -1.32 -2.75 8.69
N ASN A 19 -1.47 -3.20 7.44
CA ASN A 19 -2.78 -3.49 6.86
C ASN A 19 -3.52 -4.59 7.62
N LEU A 20 -2.82 -5.62 8.10
CA LEU A 20 -3.45 -6.69 8.87
C LEU A 20 -4.11 -6.19 10.17
N PHE A 21 -3.57 -5.13 10.78
CA PHE A 21 -4.21 -4.48 11.93
C PHE A 21 -5.54 -3.77 11.58
N PHE A 22 -5.80 -3.48 10.31
CA PHE A 22 -7.10 -3.01 9.82
C PHE A 22 -7.97 -4.17 9.31
N VAL A 23 -7.38 -5.09 8.54
CA VAL A 23 -8.08 -6.25 7.96
C VAL A 23 -8.74 -7.08 9.05
N ILE A 24 -7.99 -7.48 10.09
CA ILE A 24 -8.51 -8.41 11.11
C ILE A 24 -9.71 -7.79 11.83
N PRO A 25 -9.65 -6.55 12.37
CA PRO A 25 -10.82 -5.95 12.98
C PRO A 25 -11.95 -5.67 11.98
N CYS A 26 -11.68 -5.21 10.75
CA CYS A 26 -12.74 -5.04 9.74
C CYS A 26 -13.50 -6.35 9.48
N CYS A 27 -12.80 -7.47 9.40
CA CYS A 27 -13.38 -8.77 9.08
C CYS A 27 -14.13 -9.41 10.25
N PHE A 28 -13.66 -9.25 11.50
CA PHE A 28 -14.21 -9.96 12.67
C PHE A 28 -14.95 -9.05 13.66
N PHE A 29 -14.45 -7.82 13.87
CA PHE A 29 -14.92 -6.87 14.88
C PHE A 29 -15.12 -5.45 14.29
N PRO A 30 -15.89 -5.28 13.19
CA PRO A 30 -15.94 -4.01 12.45
C PRO A 30 -16.48 -2.86 13.29
N GLU A 31 -17.51 -3.10 14.11
CA GLU A 31 -18.11 -2.08 14.96
C GLU A 31 -17.14 -1.55 16.01
N THR A 32 -16.30 -2.44 16.58
CA THR A 32 -15.26 -2.06 17.54
C THR A 32 -14.22 -1.17 16.89
N LEU A 33 -13.75 -1.51 15.68
CA LEU A 33 -12.79 -0.68 14.95
C LEU A 33 -13.38 0.69 14.60
N LEU A 34 -14.61 0.72 14.07
CA LEU A 34 -15.26 1.98 13.70
C LEU A 34 -15.49 2.86 14.93
N SER A 35 -15.91 2.28 16.06
CA SER A 35 -16.08 3.01 17.31
C SER A 35 -14.77 3.58 17.83
N LEU A 36 -13.67 2.80 17.77
CA LEU A 36 -12.33 3.25 18.13
C LEU A 36 -11.88 4.44 17.26
N LEU A 37 -12.16 4.39 15.96
CA LEU A 37 -11.85 5.45 15.01
C LEU A 37 -12.88 6.58 15.00
N LYS A 38 -13.91 6.53 15.85
CA LYS A 38 -15.02 7.50 15.91
C LYS A 38 -15.72 7.69 14.55
N MET A 39 -15.86 6.60 13.80
CA MET A 39 -16.57 6.54 12.53
C MET A 39 -18.03 6.13 12.75
N GLN A 40 -18.90 6.54 11.82
CA GLN A 40 -20.28 6.04 11.81
C GLN A 40 -20.30 4.55 11.48
N ILE A 41 -21.12 3.79 12.19
CA ILE A 41 -21.37 2.38 11.90
C ILE A 41 -22.37 2.28 10.74
N PRO A 42 -21.96 1.82 9.55
CA PRO A 42 -22.86 1.75 8.40
C PRO A 42 -23.82 0.57 8.53
N VAL A 43 -25.02 0.74 7.97
CA VAL A 43 -26.01 -0.33 7.80
C VAL A 43 -26.24 -0.53 6.31
N PRO A 44 -25.94 -1.70 5.73
CA PRO A 44 -25.46 -2.92 6.39
C PRO A 44 -23.95 -2.93 6.68
N ILE A 45 -23.56 -3.56 7.80
CA ILE A 45 -22.14 -3.64 8.25
C ILE A 45 -21.24 -4.45 7.30
N ILE A 46 -21.83 -5.22 6.39
CA ILE A 46 -21.11 -6.08 5.44
C ILE A 46 -20.12 -5.30 4.57
N TRP A 47 -20.40 -4.02 4.28
CA TRP A 47 -19.50 -3.18 3.48
C TRP A 47 -18.13 -2.98 4.14
N VAL A 48 -18.08 -2.93 5.47
CA VAL A 48 -16.83 -2.78 6.23
C VAL A 48 -16.03 -4.08 6.18
N ARG A 49 -16.70 -5.23 6.28
CA ARG A 49 -16.08 -6.55 6.14
C ARG A 49 -15.55 -6.77 4.72
N ALA A 50 -16.32 -6.37 3.72
CA ALA A 50 -15.91 -6.41 2.31
C ALA A 50 -14.68 -5.52 2.06
N ALA A 51 -14.66 -4.30 2.60
CA ALA A 51 -13.49 -3.42 2.52
C ALA A 51 -12.25 -4.04 3.19
N GLY A 52 -12.41 -4.68 4.35
CA GLY A 52 -11.35 -5.44 5.02
C GLY A 52 -10.79 -6.58 4.17
N LEU A 53 -11.66 -7.34 3.50
CA LEU A 53 -11.23 -8.43 2.61
C LEU A 53 -10.50 -7.92 1.37
N LEU A 54 -11.00 -6.86 0.73
CA LEU A 54 -10.31 -6.21 -0.39
C LEU A 54 -8.93 -5.70 0.04
N LEU A 55 -8.82 -5.11 1.23
CA LEU A 55 -7.53 -4.68 1.79
C LEU A 55 -6.55 -5.86 1.99
N LEU A 56 -7.06 -7.04 2.36
CA LEU A 56 -6.24 -8.25 2.46
C LEU A 56 -5.75 -8.70 1.07
N GLU A 57 -6.65 -8.76 0.10
CA GLU A 57 -6.34 -9.17 -1.27
C GLU A 57 -5.26 -8.28 -1.88
N ILE A 58 -5.40 -6.95 -1.81
CA ILE A 58 -4.37 -6.03 -2.31
C ILE A 58 -3.04 -6.20 -1.55
N SER A 59 -3.08 -6.49 -0.25
CA SER A 59 -1.87 -6.72 0.55
C SER A 59 -1.11 -7.97 0.09
N ILE A 60 -1.83 -9.03 -0.30
CA ILE A 60 -1.24 -10.23 -0.90
C ILE A 60 -0.62 -9.89 -2.26
N LEU A 61 -1.30 -9.07 -3.06
CA LEU A 61 -0.79 -8.64 -4.37
C LEU A 61 0.49 -7.79 -4.28
N TYR A 62 0.83 -7.22 -3.12
CA TYR A 62 2.11 -6.53 -2.95
C TYR A 62 3.31 -7.47 -2.82
N ILE A 63 3.09 -8.73 -2.45
CA ILE A 63 4.16 -9.69 -2.11
C ILE A 63 5.18 -9.87 -3.25
N PRO A 64 4.80 -10.05 -4.53
CA PRO A 64 5.78 -10.18 -5.60
C PRO A 64 6.71 -8.95 -5.71
N GLY A 65 6.14 -7.74 -5.61
CA GLY A 65 6.91 -6.50 -5.62
C GLY A 65 7.82 -6.36 -4.40
N ALA A 66 7.41 -6.85 -3.24
CA ALA A 66 8.22 -6.85 -2.02
C ALA A 66 9.42 -7.81 -2.08
N ILE A 67 9.25 -8.97 -2.74
CA ILE A 67 10.29 -10.00 -2.87
C ILE A 67 11.35 -9.57 -3.89
N ASP A 68 10.91 -9.17 -5.09
CA ASP A 68 11.80 -8.73 -6.16
C ASP A 68 11.19 -7.58 -6.97
N PRO A 69 11.44 -6.32 -6.55
CA PRO A 69 10.90 -5.14 -7.23
C PRO A 69 11.46 -4.94 -8.64
N TYR A 70 12.62 -5.53 -8.98
CA TYR A 70 13.19 -5.41 -10.33
C TYR A 70 12.57 -6.39 -11.31
N ARG A 71 12.21 -7.59 -10.84
CA ARG A 71 11.49 -8.57 -11.66
C ARG A 71 10.01 -8.20 -11.78
N TYR A 72 9.39 -7.74 -10.70
CA TYR A 72 7.96 -7.42 -10.65
C TYR A 72 7.70 -5.91 -10.58
N LYS A 73 8.28 -5.16 -11.52
CA LYS A 73 8.23 -3.67 -11.55
C LYS A 73 6.81 -3.12 -11.53
N ALA A 74 5.91 -3.69 -12.35
CA ALA A 74 4.53 -3.25 -12.42
C ALA A 74 3.84 -3.39 -11.06
N THR A 75 4.00 -4.55 -10.41
CA THR A 75 3.44 -4.81 -9.08
C THR A 75 4.02 -3.87 -8.02
N ALA A 76 5.33 -3.63 -8.03
CA ALA A 76 5.99 -2.71 -7.11
C ALA A 76 5.52 -1.25 -7.28
N TRP A 77 5.33 -0.79 -8.52
CA TRP A 77 4.80 0.56 -8.76
C TRP A 77 3.30 0.67 -8.45
N MET A 78 2.51 -0.37 -8.74
CA MET A 78 1.09 -0.41 -8.40
C MET A 78 0.85 -0.37 -6.89
N SER A 79 1.67 -1.09 -6.10
CA SER A 79 1.56 -1.06 -4.64
C SER A 79 1.81 0.32 -4.06
N VAL A 80 2.61 1.15 -4.72
CA VAL A 80 2.91 2.52 -4.27
C VAL A 80 1.89 3.51 -4.81
N LEU A 81 1.73 3.61 -6.13
CA LEU A 81 0.99 4.71 -6.75
C LEU A 81 -0.51 4.46 -6.74
N VAL A 82 -0.93 3.26 -7.14
CA VAL A 82 -2.36 2.95 -7.33
C VAL A 82 -3.02 2.71 -5.99
N THR A 83 -2.42 1.88 -5.15
CA THR A 83 -3.08 1.47 -3.91
C THR A 83 -2.79 2.42 -2.75
N ARG A 84 -1.52 2.63 -2.37
CA ARG A 84 -1.17 3.54 -1.25
C ARG A 84 -1.44 5.00 -1.60
N GLY A 85 -0.95 5.47 -2.74
CA GLY A 85 -1.19 6.82 -3.23
C GLY A 85 -2.67 7.09 -3.50
N GLY A 86 -3.34 6.18 -4.19
CA GLY A 86 -4.79 6.26 -4.46
C GLY A 86 -5.64 6.21 -3.20
N GLY A 87 -5.36 5.27 -2.28
CA GLY A 87 -6.07 5.13 -1.00
C GLY A 87 -5.92 6.37 -0.13
N SER A 88 -4.70 6.86 0.06
CA SER A 88 -4.44 8.09 0.79
C SER A 88 -5.18 9.29 0.19
N SER A 89 -5.05 9.49 -1.12
CA SER A 89 -5.71 10.59 -1.83
C SER A 89 -7.23 10.51 -1.71
N PHE A 90 -7.79 9.31 -1.86
CA PHE A 90 -9.23 9.06 -1.76
C PHE A 90 -9.76 9.44 -0.37
N PHE A 91 -9.14 8.94 0.71
CA PHE A 91 -9.61 9.23 2.06
C PHE A 91 -9.35 10.68 2.50
N LEU A 92 -8.28 11.33 2.04
CA LEU A 92 -8.08 12.76 2.25
C LEU A 92 -9.19 13.58 1.58
N CYS A 93 -9.50 13.29 0.30
CA CYS A 93 -10.60 13.93 -0.40
C CYS A 93 -11.95 13.65 0.27
N ALA A 94 -12.19 12.41 0.71
CA ALA A 94 -13.40 12.02 1.44
C ALA A 94 -13.64 12.90 2.67
N VAL A 95 -12.61 13.16 3.45
CA VAL A 95 -12.71 13.97 4.67
C VAL A 95 -12.82 15.46 4.35
N PHE A 96 -11.92 16.00 3.52
CA PHE A 96 -11.82 17.45 3.33
C PHE A 96 -12.82 18.02 2.31
N LEU A 97 -13.26 17.22 1.34
CA LEU A 97 -14.16 17.68 0.27
C LEU A 97 -15.58 17.14 0.42
N PHE A 98 -15.75 15.94 0.98
CA PHE A 98 -17.06 15.27 1.08
C PHE A 98 -17.60 15.18 2.52
N GLY A 99 -16.93 15.79 3.49
CA GLY A 99 -17.42 15.91 4.88
C GLY A 99 -17.48 14.59 5.64
N GLN A 100 -16.70 13.59 5.25
CA GLN A 100 -16.65 12.29 5.94
C GLN A 100 -15.97 12.39 7.32
N SER A 101 -16.22 11.40 8.18
CA SER A 101 -15.71 11.39 9.55
C SER A 101 -14.18 11.46 9.61
N LEU A 102 -13.65 12.25 10.55
CA LEU A 102 -12.20 12.44 10.74
C LEU A 102 -11.43 11.13 10.98
N GLY A 103 -12.09 10.07 11.46
CA GLY A 103 -11.49 8.75 11.61
C GLY A 103 -10.83 8.23 10.33
N PHE A 104 -11.34 8.60 9.15
CA PHE A 104 -10.77 8.18 7.86
C PHE A 104 -9.37 8.75 7.61
N LEU A 105 -8.99 9.85 8.29
CA LEU A 105 -7.64 10.38 8.23
C LEU A 105 -6.61 9.37 8.75
N THR A 106 -6.96 8.53 9.72
CA THR A 106 -6.04 7.49 10.21
C THR A 106 -5.59 6.57 9.08
N ILE A 107 -6.55 6.09 8.27
CA ILE A 107 -6.28 5.23 7.12
C ILE A 107 -5.48 6.01 6.07
N ALA A 108 -5.90 7.24 5.79
CA ALA A 108 -5.26 8.10 4.79
C ALA A 108 -3.79 8.41 5.10
N LEU A 109 -3.48 8.68 6.38
CA LEU A 109 -2.15 9.02 6.85
C LEU A 109 -1.23 7.79 6.89
N VAL A 110 -1.75 6.63 7.30
CA VAL A 110 -0.98 5.38 7.23
C VAL A 110 -0.59 5.10 5.77
N ASP A 111 -1.55 5.13 4.85
CA ASP A 111 -1.27 4.93 3.43
C ASP A 111 -0.33 5.99 2.85
N LEU A 112 -0.45 7.25 3.28
CA LEU A 112 0.44 8.33 2.85
C LEU A 112 1.89 8.07 3.27
N VAL A 113 2.10 7.73 4.54
CA VAL A 113 3.44 7.52 5.10
C VAL A 113 4.11 6.34 4.40
N PHE A 114 3.41 5.21 4.26
CA PHE A 114 3.94 4.07 3.52
C PHE A 114 4.17 4.41 2.05
N GLY A 115 3.20 5.02 1.37
CA GLY A 115 3.31 5.38 -0.04
C GLY A 115 4.48 6.33 -0.34
N VAL A 116 4.72 7.33 0.52
CA VAL A 116 5.85 8.27 0.35
C VAL A 116 7.18 7.55 0.58
N ILE A 117 7.33 6.80 1.68
CA ILE A 117 8.58 6.10 1.99
C ILE A 117 8.89 5.04 0.93
N GLU A 118 7.91 4.20 0.60
CA GLU A 118 8.02 3.16 -0.43
C GLU A 118 8.31 3.78 -1.79
N GLY A 119 7.64 4.88 -2.15
CA GLY A 119 7.85 5.58 -3.43
C GLY A 119 9.25 6.16 -3.56
N ILE A 120 9.78 6.80 -2.52
CA ILE A 120 11.16 7.31 -2.52
C ILE A 120 12.16 6.14 -2.65
N LEU A 121 11.99 5.07 -1.86
CA LEU A 121 12.88 3.92 -1.90
C LEU A 121 12.83 3.21 -3.26
N LEU A 122 11.64 3.02 -3.83
CA LEU A 122 11.46 2.39 -5.12
C LEU A 122 12.07 3.24 -6.24
N TYR A 123 11.85 4.56 -6.21
CA TYR A 123 12.43 5.47 -7.18
C TYR A 123 13.96 5.42 -7.16
N LEU A 124 14.57 5.51 -5.97
CA LEU A 124 16.03 5.41 -5.80
C LEU A 124 16.55 4.04 -6.23
N ALA A 125 15.83 2.97 -5.87
CA ALA A 125 16.17 1.61 -6.29
C ALA A 125 16.20 1.47 -7.81
N MET A 126 15.18 1.97 -8.52
CA MET A 126 15.09 1.89 -9.98
C MET A 126 16.13 2.76 -10.67
N ARG A 127 16.46 3.92 -10.11
CA ARG A 127 17.49 4.82 -10.65
C ARG A 127 18.90 4.22 -10.56
N GLU A 128 19.20 3.51 -9.48
CA GLU A 128 20.48 2.84 -9.26
C GLU A 128 20.48 1.38 -9.75
N GLN A 129 19.51 0.98 -10.58
CA GLN A 129 19.54 -0.34 -11.17
C GLN A 129 20.75 -0.41 -12.12
N PRO A 130 21.71 -1.32 -11.89
CA PRO A 130 22.83 -1.49 -12.82
C PRO A 130 22.27 -1.85 -14.19
N GLU A 131 22.65 -1.10 -15.24
CA GLU A 131 22.34 -1.53 -16.61
C GLU A 131 22.95 -2.91 -16.79
N ILE A 132 22.12 -3.87 -17.21
CA ILE A 132 22.64 -5.14 -17.73
C ILE A 132 23.37 -4.77 -19.01
N SER A 133 24.70 -4.64 -18.93
CA SER A 133 25.57 -4.48 -20.09
C SER A 133 25.20 -5.53 -21.12
N GLN A 134 24.58 -5.11 -22.22
CA GLN A 134 24.28 -5.98 -23.35
C GLN A 134 25.61 -6.62 -23.77
N PRO A 135 25.70 -7.96 -23.95
CA PRO A 135 26.88 -8.54 -24.57
C PRO A 135 27.05 -7.85 -25.92
N ALA A 136 28.25 -7.30 -26.14
CA ALA A 136 28.60 -6.56 -27.34
C ALA A 136 28.02 -7.28 -28.56
N LYS A 137 27.29 -6.55 -29.41
CA LYS A 137 26.91 -7.01 -30.74
C LYS A 137 28.19 -7.51 -31.43
N GLY A 138 28.39 -8.82 -31.41
CA GLY A 138 29.43 -9.48 -32.18
C GLY A 138 29.13 -9.20 -33.64
N PHE A 139 29.96 -8.39 -34.26
CA PHE A 139 30.06 -8.32 -35.71
C PHE A 139 30.44 -9.72 -36.21
N SER A 140 29.56 -10.33 -37.00
CA SER A 140 29.92 -11.25 -38.09
C SER A 140 28.77 -11.34 -39.07
#